data_AF-A0A6B7DXK1-F1
#
_entry.id   AF-A0A6B7DXK1-F1
#
_cell.length_a   1.000
_cell.length_b   1.000
_cell.length_c   1.000
_cell.angle_alpha   90.00
_cell.angle_beta   90.00
_cell.angle_gamma   90.00
#
_symmetry.space_group_name_H-M   'P 1'
#
loop_
_entity.id
_entity.type
_entity.pdbx_description
1 polymer ?
#
loop_
_entity_poly.entity_id
_entity_poly.type
_entity_poly.pdbx_seq_one_letter_code
_entity_poly.pdbx_strand_id
1 'polypeptide(L)'
;VLPPARPTDKALRLPLQDVYKIGGIGTVPVGRVETGILKPGTIVVFAPANITTEVKSVEMHHEALQEAVPGDNVGFNVKNVSVKELRR
;
A
#
# COMPACT_ATOMS: atom_id res chain seq x y z
N VAL A 1 3.22 30.56 2.58
CA VAL A 1 4.19 29.49 2.28
C VAL A 1 3.43 28.42 1.51
N LEU A 2 3.84 28.09 0.29
CA LEU A 2 3.20 27.00 -0.46
C LEU A 2 3.62 25.66 0.14
N PRO A 3 2.69 24.72 0.37
CA PRO A 3 3.07 23.40 0.81
C PRO A 3 3.98 22.74 -0.23
N PRO A 4 4.96 21.92 0.19
CA PRO A 4 5.84 21.23 -0.73
C PRO A 4 5.03 20.36 -1.69
N ALA A 5 5.44 20.35 -2.96
CA ALA A 5 4.80 19.51 -3.96
C ALA A 5 4.95 18.03 -3.60
N ARG A 6 3.84 17.29 -3.63
CA ARG A 6 3.85 15.84 -3.40
C ARG A 6 4.47 15.14 -4.62
N PRO A 7 5.40 14.17 -4.45
CA PRO A 7 6.06 13.48 -5.56
C PRO A 7 5.18 12.40 -6.21
N THR A 8 4.08 12.81 -6.86
CA THR A 8 3.12 11.90 -7.52
C THR A 8 3.62 11.29 -8.81
N ASP A 9 4.52 11.98 -9.53
CA ASP A 9 5.00 11.55 -10.85
C ASP A 9 6.14 10.51 -10.77
N LYS A 10 6.58 10.17 -9.56
CA LYS A 10 7.62 9.17 -9.31
C LYS A 10 7.01 7.77 -9.21
N ALA A 11 7.84 6.75 -9.36
CA ALA A 11 7.42 5.37 -9.12
C ALA A 11 6.90 5.19 -7.68
N LEU A 12 5.92 4.30 -7.50
CA LEU A 12 5.35 3.99 -6.19
C LEU A 12 6.44 3.46 -5.24
N ARG A 13 6.57 4.09 -4.07
CA ARG A 13 7.37 3.58 -2.94
C ARG A 13 6.55 3.74 -1.67
N LEU A 14 6.27 2.62 -1.03
CA LEU A 14 5.43 2.53 0.16
C LEU A 14 6.09 1.55 1.14
N PRO A 15 6.96 2.04 2.04
CA PRO A 15 7.56 1.21 3.08
C PRO A 15 6.48 0.64 4.01
N LEU A 16 6.55 -0.66 4.28
CA LEU A 16 5.63 -1.32 5.20
C LEU A 16 5.99 -0.99 6.64
N GLN A 17 5.00 -0.57 7.42
CA GLN A 17 5.10 -0.39 8.86
C GLN A 17 4.73 -1.68 9.57
N ASP A 18 3.57 -2.25 9.20
CA ASP A 18 3.02 -3.47 9.78
C ASP A 18 2.25 -4.25 8.71
N VAL A 19 2.01 -5.54 8.99
CA VAL A 19 1.18 -6.41 8.14
C VAL A 19 0.25 -7.25 8.99
N TYR A 20 -1.05 -7.17 8.69
CA TYR A 20 -2.10 -7.89 9.42
C TYR A 20 -2.72 -9.00 8.56
N LYS A 21 -3.21 -10.05 9.23
CA LYS A 21 -4.10 -11.05 8.63
C LYS A 21 -5.50 -10.81 9.15
N ILE A 22 -6.42 -10.42 8.28
CA ILE A 22 -7.82 -10.20 8.65
C ILE A 22 -8.66 -11.33 8.05
N GLY A 23 -9.38 -12.05 8.91
CA GLY A 23 -10.25 -13.15 8.50
C GLY A 23 -11.27 -12.69 7.46
N GLY A 24 -11.41 -13.42 6.35
CA GLY A 24 -12.34 -13.10 5.26
C GLY A 24 -11.85 -12.03 4.27
N ILE A 25 -10.92 -11.14 4.67
CA ILE A 25 -10.37 -10.09 3.80
C ILE A 25 -9.07 -10.54 3.14
N GLY A 26 -8.16 -11.14 3.93
CA GLY A 26 -6.84 -11.57 3.47
C GLY A 26 -5.71 -10.90 4.24
N THR A 27 -4.63 -10.57 3.52
CA THR A 27 -3.44 -9.93 4.09
C THR A 27 -3.53 -8.43 3.82
N VAL A 28 -3.37 -7.63 4.88
CA VAL A 28 -3.49 -6.18 4.82
C VAL A 28 -2.18 -5.55 5.31
N PRO A 29 -1.27 -5.19 4.39
CA PRO A 29 -0.13 -4.37 4.71
C PRO A 29 -0.56 -2.92 5.00
N VAL A 30 0.16 -2.29 5.92
CA VAL A 30 -0.05 -0.89 6.33
C VAL A 30 1.26 -0.15 6.19
N GLY A 31 1.21 1.07 5.65
CA GLY A 31 2.38 1.91 5.53
C GLY A 31 2.06 3.30 5.00
N ARG A 32 3.12 4.08 4.78
CA ARG A 32 3.01 5.44 4.28
C ARG A 32 3.46 5.51 2.83
N VAL A 33 2.69 6.19 1.98
CA VAL A 33 3.11 6.46 0.61
C VAL A 33 4.19 7.53 0.63
N GLU A 34 5.41 7.20 0.22
CA GLU A 34 6.52 8.15 0.16
C GLU A 34 6.64 8.79 -1.23
N THR A 35 6.40 8.01 -2.30
CA THR A 35 6.36 8.51 -3.69
C THR A 35 5.33 7.76 -4.53
N GLY A 36 4.89 8.38 -5.63
CA GLY A 36 3.93 7.80 -6.56
C GLY A 36 2.51 7.77 -6.03
N ILE A 37 1.64 7.03 -6.73
CA ILE A 37 0.21 6.89 -6.39
C ILE A 37 -0.12 5.41 -6.29
N LEU A 38 -0.83 5.01 -5.22
CA LEU A 38 -1.37 3.66 -5.08
C LEU A 38 -2.87 3.68 -5.39
N LYS A 39 -3.33 2.77 -6.26
CA LYS A 39 -4.76 2.61 -6.60
C LYS A 39 -5.19 1.15 -6.48
N PRO A 40 -6.45 0.86 -6.14
CA PRO A 40 -7.03 -0.45 -6.38
C PRO A 40 -6.82 -0.90 -7.84
N GLY A 41 -6.52 -2.18 -8.06
CA GLY A 41 -6.16 -2.76 -9.36
C GLY A 41 -4.68 -2.62 -9.74
N THR A 42 -3.88 -1.85 -9.00
CA THR A 42 -2.44 -1.72 -9.27
C THR A 42 -1.73 -3.04 -8.99
N ILE A 43 -0.90 -3.50 -9.93
CA ILE A 43 0.05 -4.60 -9.70
C ILE A 43 1.28 -4.03 -9.00
N VAL A 44 1.57 -4.54 -7.80
CA VAL A 44 2.69 -4.09 -6.97
C VAL A 44 3.69 -5.23 -6.77
N VAL A 45 4.94 -4.84 -6.52
CA VAL A 45 6.02 -5.77 -6.18
C VAL A 45 6.53 -5.44 -4.79
N PHE A 46 6.53 -6.44 -3.91
CA PHE A 46 7.09 -6.32 -2.56
C PHE A 46 8.55 -6.75 -2.57
N ALA A 47 9.43 -5.81 -2.24
CA ALA A 47 10.84 -6.05 -2.01
C ALA A 47 11.11 -6.37 -0.52
N PRO A 48 12.14 -7.16 -0.17
CA PRO A 48 13.11 -7.81 -1.07
C PRO A 48 12.64 -9.17 -1.62
N ALA A 49 11.51 -9.70 -1.16
CA ALA A 49 11.02 -11.04 -1.53
C ALA A 49 10.61 -11.18 -3.01
N ASN A 50 10.54 -10.07 -3.75
CA ASN A 50 10.17 -9.99 -5.16
C ASN A 50 8.80 -10.60 -5.47
N ILE A 51 7.84 -10.42 -4.55
CA ILE A 51 6.48 -10.96 -4.67
C ILE A 51 5.63 -9.96 -5.43
N THR A 52 5.03 -10.42 -6.53
CA THR A 52 4.12 -9.60 -7.34
C THR A 52 2.68 -9.97 -7.01
N THR A 53 1.84 -8.97 -6.75
CA THR A 53 0.41 -9.16 -6.50
C THR A 53 -0.39 -7.92 -6.90
N GLU A 54 -1.69 -8.11 -7.09
CA GLU A 54 -2.65 -7.03 -7.30
C GLU A 54 -3.18 -6.49 -5.97
N VAL A 55 -3.30 -5.17 -5.87
CA VAL A 55 -3.97 -4.48 -4.77
C VAL A 55 -5.47 -4.46 -5.02
N LYS A 56 -6.27 -4.98 -4.09
CA LYS A 56 -7.74 -5.08 -4.25
C LYS A 56 -8.50 -3.90 -3.69
N SER A 57 -8.07 -3.36 -2.57
CA SER A 57 -8.64 -2.17 -1.97
C SER A 57 -7.55 -1.37 -1.27
N VAL A 58 -7.80 -0.08 -1.11
CA VAL A 58 -6.96 0.85 -0.36
C VAL A 58 -7.88 1.59 0.61
N GLU A 59 -7.49 1.66 1.88
CA GLU A 59 -8.28 2.24 2.95
C GLU A 59 -7.42 3.15 3.84
N MET A 60 -8.03 4.25 4.29
CA MET A 60 -7.44 5.16 5.27
C MET A 60 -8.53 5.54 6.27
N HIS A 61 -8.26 5.35 7.57
CA HIS A 61 -9.16 5.75 8.67
C HIS A 61 -10.63 5.32 8.46
N HIS A 62 -10.86 4.06 8.07
CA HIS A 62 -12.19 3.47 7.80
C HIS A 62 -12.90 3.96 6.52
N GLU A 63 -12.21 4.68 5.64
CA GLU A 63 -12.74 5.08 4.34
C GLU A 63 -11.98 4.38 3.21
N ALA A 64 -12.73 3.90 2.21
CA ALA A 64 -12.16 3.36 0.99
C ALA A 64 -11.69 4.49 0.08
N LEU A 65 -10.44 4.41 -0.38
CA LEU A 65 -9.83 5.40 -1.26
C LEU A 65 -9.79 4.90 -2.70
N GLN A 66 -10.09 5.79 -3.64
CA GLN A 66 -9.88 5.53 -5.07
C GLN A 66 -8.39 5.60 -5.44
N GLU A 67 -7.63 6.43 -4.71
CA GLU A 67 -6.19 6.55 -4.82
C GLU A 67 -5.60 7.05 -3.50
N ALA A 68 -4.36 6.63 -3.21
CA ALA A 68 -3.55 7.13 -2.12
C ALA A 68 -2.31 7.82 -2.67
N VAL A 69 -2.01 8.99 -2.13
CA VAL A 69 -0.96 9.89 -2.62
C VAL A 69 0.15 10.07 -1.58
N PRO A 70 1.32 10.64 -1.95
CA PRO A 70 2.44 10.76 -1.01
C PRO A 70 2.05 11.53 0.25
N GLY A 71 2.38 10.97 1.41
CA GLY A 71 2.02 11.48 2.73
C GLY A 71 0.91 10.70 3.44
N ASP A 72 0.08 9.97 2.70
CA ASP A 72 -1.06 9.22 3.24
C ASP A 72 -0.59 7.94 3.96
N ASN A 73 -1.20 7.66 5.11
CA ASN A 73 -1.01 6.40 5.83
C ASN A 73 -2.18 5.48 5.50
N VAL A 74 -1.92 4.38 4.81
CA VAL A 74 -2.96 3.54 4.24
C VAL A 74 -2.76 2.08 4.61
N GLY A 75 -3.89 1.39 4.82
CA GLY A 75 -3.96 -0.06 4.74
C GLY A 75 -4.43 -0.47 3.35
N PHE A 76 -3.88 -1.52 2.78
CA PHE A 76 -4.31 -2.00 1.47
C PHE A 76 -4.41 -3.52 1.44
N ASN A 77 -5.40 -4.06 0.74
CA ASN A 77 -5.63 -5.50 0.70
C ASN A 77 -4.90 -6.15 -0.48
N VAL A 78 -4.19 -7.24 -0.23
CA VAL A 78 -3.59 -8.09 -1.25
C VAL A 78 -4.01 -9.56 -1.05
N LYS A 79 -4.23 -10.26 -2.17
CA LYS A 79 -4.61 -11.68 -2.16
C LYS A 79 -3.40 -12.57 -2.42
N ASN A 80 -3.47 -13.82 -1.97
CA ASN A 80 -2.48 -14.87 -2.23
C ASN A 80 -1.05 -14.59 -1.74
N VAL A 81 -0.87 -13.66 -0.80
CA VAL A 81 0.41 -13.42 -0.14
C VAL A 81 0.27 -13.65 1.36
N SER A 82 1.20 -14.39 1.96
CA SER A 82 1.17 -14.64 3.39
C SER A 82 1.82 -13.50 4.18
N VAL A 83 1.31 -13.23 5.40
CA VAL A 83 1.93 -12.25 6.32
C VAL A 83 3.41 -12.57 6.61
N LYS A 84 3.81 -13.84 6.54
CA LYS A 84 5.20 -14.26 6.81
C LYS A 84 6.17 -13.73 5.75
N GLU A 85 5.70 -13.52 4.52
CA GLU A 85 6.53 -13.09 3.39
C GLU A 85 6.66 -11.56 3.27
N LEU A 86 5.77 -10.81 3.93
CA LEU A 86 5.69 -9.35 3.82
C LEU A 86 6.16 -8.60 5.07
N ARG A 87 6.96 -9.25 5.92
CA ARG A 87 7.41 -8.63 7.18
C ARG A 87 8.44 -7.53 6.94
N ARG A 88 8.43 -6.53 7.83
CA ARG A 88 9.51 -5.55 7.98
C ARG A 88 10.81 -6.21 8.44
#